data_AF-A0A0F9FID7-F1
#
_entry.id   AF-A0A0F9FID7-F1
#
_cell.length_a   1.000
_cell.length_b   1.000
_cell.length_c   1.000
_cell.angle_alpha   90.00
_cell.angle_beta   90.00
_cell.angle_gamma   90.00
#
_symmetry.space_group_name_H-M   'P 1'
#
loop_
_entity.id
_entity.type
_entity.pdbx_description
1 polymer ?
#
loop_
_entity_poly.entity_id
_entity_poly.type
_entity_poly.pdbx_seq_one_letter_code
_entity_poly.pdbx_strand_id
1 'polypeptide(L)'
;MPQTSWKDMLAKYSDTIISCTLTDEEMAKEFDDGYGGSEGASFTAWSKEWVYFPVVYDGAEWIGRAPRDICDHSCGHVGGE
;
A
#
# COMPACT_ATOMS: atom_id res chain seq x y z
N MET A 1 -11.07 -6.54 -15.76
CA MET A 1 -10.78 -5.47 -14.79
C MET A 1 -9.27 -5.35 -14.73
N PRO A 2 -8.68 -4.15 -14.54
CA PRO A 2 -7.23 -4.06 -14.39
C PRO A 2 -6.82 -4.95 -13.21
N GLN A 3 -5.80 -5.79 -13.43
CA GLN A 3 -5.23 -6.62 -12.38
C GLN A 3 -3.91 -6.00 -11.97
N THR A 4 -3.66 -5.97 -10.66
CA THR A 4 -2.41 -5.45 -10.10
C THR A 4 -2.03 -6.24 -8.86
N SER A 5 -0.84 -5.98 -8.33
CA SER A 5 -0.34 -6.54 -7.08
C SER A 5 0.23 -5.45 -6.20
N TRP A 6 0.34 -5.70 -4.89
CA TRP A 6 0.98 -4.74 -4.00
C TRP A 6 2.46 -4.52 -4.36
N LYS A 7 3.12 -5.54 -4.90
CA LYS A 7 4.48 -5.45 -5.40
C LYS A 7 4.60 -4.47 -6.56
N ASP A 8 3.68 -4.52 -7.53
CA ASP A 8 3.68 -3.60 -8.67
C ASP A 8 3.34 -2.18 -8.24
N MET A 9 2.42 -2.01 -7.28
CA MET A 9 2.12 -0.71 -6.71
C MET A 9 3.30 -0.13 -5.92
N LEU A 10 3.98 -0.94 -5.10
CA LEU A 10 5.14 -0.51 -4.33
C LEU A 10 6.32 -0.13 -5.23
N ALA A 11 6.49 -0.80 -6.37
CA ALA A 11 7.53 -0.48 -7.34
C ALA A 11 7.43 0.93 -7.93
N LYS A 12 6.29 1.61 -7.77
CA LYS A 12 6.11 3.03 -8.14
C LYS A 12 6.83 3.99 -7.18
N TYR A 13 7.20 3.54 -5.99
CA TYR A 13 8.00 4.28 -5.03
C TYR A 13 9.48 3.96 -5.23
N SER A 14 10.36 4.95 -5.03
CA SER A 14 11.83 4.78 -5.17
C SER A 14 12.50 4.21 -3.92
N ASP A 15 11.72 3.87 -2.90
CA ASP A 15 12.20 3.46 -1.59
C ASP A 15 12.56 1.97 -1.56
N THR A 16 13.65 1.63 -0.87
CA THR A 16 13.99 0.22 -0.58
C THR A 16 13.20 -0.26 0.63
N ILE A 17 12.36 -1.29 0.43
CA ILE A 17 11.64 -1.95 1.51
C ILE A 17 12.60 -2.82 2.32
N ILE A 18 12.63 -2.62 3.63
CA ILE A 18 13.51 -3.32 4.57
C ILE A 18 12.76 -4.36 5.41
N SER A 19 11.43 -4.27 5.50
CA SER A 19 10.59 -5.26 6.17
C SER A 19 9.15 -5.17 5.64
N CYS A 20 8.46 -6.29 5.61
CA CYS A 20 7.05 -6.39 5.25
C CYS A 20 6.38 -7.49 6.08
N THR A 21 5.11 -7.30 6.42
CA THR A 21 4.30 -8.35 7.08
C THR A 21 3.91 -9.47 6.12
N LEU A 22 3.92 -9.20 4.82
CA LEU A 22 3.69 -10.19 3.76
C LEU A 22 5.02 -10.64 3.15
N THR A 23 5.06 -11.90 2.72
CA THR A 23 6.15 -12.44 1.92
C THR A 23 6.17 -11.82 0.51
N ASP A 24 7.29 -11.94 -0.20
CA ASP A 24 7.41 -11.48 -1.59
C ASP A 24 6.38 -12.15 -2.53
N GLU A 25 6.03 -13.41 -2.25
CA GLU A 25 5.01 -14.15 -2.99
C GLU A 25 3.61 -13.61 -2.71
N GLU A 26 3.28 -13.30 -1.45
CA GLU A 26 2.01 -12.70 -1.08
C GLU A 26 1.85 -11.28 -1.63
N MET A 27 2.93 -10.49 -1.64
CA MET A 27 2.95 -9.15 -2.24
C MET A 27 2.75 -9.19 -3.76
N ALA A 28 3.15 -10.29 -4.41
CA ALA A 28 3.01 -10.49 -5.85
C ALA A 28 1.67 -11.11 -6.26
N LYS A 29 0.79 -11.45 -5.31
CA LYS A 29 -0.56 -11.95 -5.64
C LYS A 29 -1.36 -10.85 -6.32
N GLU A 30 -1.92 -11.17 -7.47
CA GLU A 30 -2.80 -10.27 -8.21
C GLU A 30 -4.18 -10.19 -7.55
N PHE A 31 -4.76 -9.00 -7.57
CA PHE A 31 -6.12 -8.71 -7.15
C PHE A 31 -6.71 -7.59 -8.01
N ASP A 32 -8.04 -7.43 -7.98
CA ASP A 32 -8.69 -6.28 -8.60
C ASP A 32 -8.60 -5.04 -7.69
N ASP A 33 -7.95 -3.98 -8.16
CA ASP A 33 -7.84 -2.71 -7.44
C ASP A 33 -8.98 -1.72 -7.76
N GLY A 34 -9.95 -2.16 -8.57
CA GLY A 34 -11.12 -1.41 -8.97
C GLY A 34 -12.26 -1.41 -7.94
N TYR A 35 -13.44 -0.99 -8.38
CA TYR A 35 -14.61 -0.85 -7.50
C TYR A 35 -15.29 -2.19 -7.24
N GLY A 36 -15.92 -2.32 -6.06
CA GLY A 36 -16.81 -3.46 -5.74
C GLY A 36 -16.43 -4.25 -4.50
N GLY A 37 -15.21 -4.10 -3.98
CA GLY A 37 -14.77 -4.70 -2.72
C GLY A 37 -13.25 -4.67 -2.55
N SER A 38 -12.77 -4.86 -1.31
CA SER A 38 -11.34 -5.08 -1.06
C SER A 38 -10.97 -6.53 -1.37
N GLU A 39 -9.99 -6.72 -2.24
CA GLU A 39 -9.46 -8.03 -2.64
C GLU A 39 -7.97 -8.19 -2.26
N GLY A 40 -7.24 -7.08 -2.15
CA GLY A 40 -5.84 -7.05 -1.76
C GLY A 40 -5.61 -7.50 -0.31
N ALA A 41 -4.54 -8.25 -0.08
CA ALA A 41 -4.17 -8.70 1.26
C ALA A 41 -3.76 -7.51 2.15
N SER A 42 -4.17 -7.52 3.43
CA SER A 42 -3.69 -6.53 4.39
C SER A 42 -2.18 -6.63 4.59
N PHE A 43 -1.47 -5.50 4.54
CA PHE A 43 -0.02 -5.47 4.76
C PHE A 43 0.45 -4.24 5.52
N THR A 44 1.65 -4.32 6.05
CA THR A 44 2.45 -3.15 6.40
C THR A 44 3.86 -3.37 5.92
N ALA A 45 4.42 -2.40 5.21
CA ALA A 45 5.79 -2.43 4.74
C ALA A 45 6.55 -1.21 5.26
N TRP A 46 7.84 -1.37 5.50
CA TRP A 46 8.71 -0.32 6.02
C TRP A 46 9.88 -0.11 5.08
N SER A 47 10.15 1.14 4.74
CA SER A 47 11.46 1.56 4.24
C SER A 47 12.26 2.21 5.36
N LYS A 48 13.38 2.85 5.00
CA LYS A 48 14.14 3.67 5.94
C LYS A 48 13.32 4.85 6.47
N GLU A 49 12.53 5.50 5.62
CA GLU A 49 11.86 6.77 5.93
C GLU A 49 10.33 6.66 6.02
N TRP A 50 9.74 5.60 5.47
CA TRP A 50 8.30 5.47 5.28
C TRP A 50 7.72 4.15 5.80
N VAL A 51 6.46 4.20 6.20
CA VAL A 51 5.58 3.03 6.40
C VAL A 51 4.50 3.06 5.33
N TYR A 52 4.27 1.94 4.66
CA TYR A 52 3.28 1.76 3.61
C TYR A 52 2.18 0.81 4.11
N PHE A 53 0.94 1.10 3.72
CA PHE A 53 -0.24 0.34 4.13
C PHE A 53 -1.32 0.42 3.04
N PRO A 54 -2.22 -0.58 2.95
CA PRO A 54 -3.31 -0.54 1.99
C PRO A 54 -4.36 0.50 2.41
N VAL A 55 -4.94 1.15 1.41
CA VAL A 55 -6.05 2.09 1.53
C VAL A 55 -7.15 1.63 0.60
N VAL A 56 -8.41 1.78 1.04
CA VAL A 56 -9.59 1.48 0.22
C VAL A 56 -10.60 2.62 0.30
N TYR A 57 -11.24 2.91 -0.83
CA TYR A 57 -12.44 3.75 -0.91
C TYR A 57 -13.36 3.25 -2.02
N ASP A 58 -14.63 2.97 -1.68
CA ASP A 58 -15.62 2.38 -2.59
C ASP A 58 -15.16 1.08 -3.29
N GLY A 59 -14.31 0.30 -2.59
CA GLY A 59 -13.68 -0.91 -3.11
C GLY A 59 -12.39 -0.66 -3.88
N ALA A 60 -12.17 0.54 -4.43
CA ALA A 60 -10.92 0.86 -5.10
C ALA A 60 -9.76 0.87 -4.10
N GLU A 61 -8.68 0.16 -4.43
CA GLU A 61 -7.55 -0.11 -3.52
C GLU A 61 -6.25 0.55 -3.99
N TRP A 62 -5.47 1.10 -3.07
CA TRP A 62 -4.16 1.66 -3.36
C TRP A 62 -3.23 1.67 -2.14
N ILE A 63 -1.98 2.10 -2.33
CA ILE A 63 -1.00 2.20 -1.24
C ILE A 63 -0.98 3.62 -0.67
N GLY A 64 -1.29 3.74 0.62
CA GLY A 64 -0.98 4.91 1.44
C GLY A 64 0.42 4.79 2.07
N ARG A 65 1.00 5.93 2.45
CA ARG A 65 2.24 5.96 3.22
C ARG A 65 2.27 7.08 4.25
N ALA A 66 3.00 6.85 5.33
CA ALA A 66 3.28 7.84 6.38
C ALA A 66 4.77 7.82 6.74
N PRO A 67 5.33 8.93 7.26
CA PRO A 67 6.68 8.92 7.81
C PRO A 67 6.83 7.84 8.88
N ARG A 68 7.95 7.15 8.85
CA ARG A 68 8.27 6.11 9.85
C ARG A 68 8.60 6.69 11.22
N ASP A 69 9.35 7.77 11.22
CA ASP A 69 9.83 8.44 12.43
C ASP A 69 9.09 9.78 12.63
N ILE A 70 9.10 10.28 13.88
CA ILE A 70 8.51 11.57 14.23
C ILE A 70 9.20 12.67 13.41
N CYS A 71 8.40 13.45 12.68
CA CYS A 71 8.88 14.58 11.88
C CYS A 71 7.74 15.57 11.62
N ASP A 72 8.06 16.67 10.93
CA ASP A 72 7.10 17.74 10.60
C ASP A 72 6.29 17.45 9.32
N HIS A 73 6.37 16.23 8.77
CA HIS A 73 5.61 15.85 7.59
C HIS A 73 4.15 15.53 7.98
N SER A 74 3.23 16.38 7.54
CA SER A 74 1.79 16.17 7.72
C SER A 74 1.24 15.25 6.64
N CYS A 75 0.59 14.15 7.05
CA CYS A 75 -0.20 13.32 6.14
C CYS A 75 -1.54 13.99 5.81
N GLY A 76 -2.06 13.75 4.60
CA GLY A 76 -3.45 14.07 4.26
C GLY A 76 -4.43 13.08 4.89
N HIS A 77 -5.73 13.39 4.82
CA HIS A 77 -6.78 12.45 5.20
C HIS A 77 -6.75 11.23 4.26
N VAL A 78 -7.00 10.05 4.81
CA VAL A 78 -7.03 8.78 4.07
C VAL A 78 -8.47 8.27 4.07
N GLY A 79 -8.97 7.89 2.88
CA GLY A 79 -10.38 7.61 2.65
C GLY A 79 -11.11 8.82 2.05
N GLY A 80 -12.43 8.73 1.94
CA GLY A 80 -13.30 9.80 1.46
C GLY A 80 -14.60 9.86 2.26
N GLU A 81 -15.28 10.99 2.16
CA GLU A 81 -16.62 11.25 2.69
C GLU A 81 -17.66 11.20 1.56
#